data_AF-A0A9N9C231-F1
#
_entry.id   AF-A0A9N9C231-F1
#
_cell.length_a   1.000
_cell.length_b   1.000
_cell.length_c   1.000
_cell.angle_alpha   90.00
_cell.angle_beta   90.00
_cell.angle_gamma   90.00
#
_symmetry.space_group_name_H-M   'P 1'
#
loop_
_entity.id
_entity.type
_entity.pdbx_description
1 polymer ?
#
loop_
_entity_poly.entity_id
_entity_poly.type
_entity_poly.pdbx_seq_one_letter_code
_entity_poly.pdbx_strand_id
1 'polypeptide(L)'
;MSKDNIMKDHTGWLEQAIVNGLIKLYEFSDLQNEKHIGRGSYGDVYRVIWKKRIFALKSFKNQEFIKEIVEELKLHWKVNNHENIIRLCGVTYCWKYEPFERPIIQKVVSSLEELISPNQNNTFIDNIYENEFNSNESKLSKVTKSYDSICN
;
A
#
# COMPACT_ATOMS: atom_id res chain seq x y z
N MET A 1 -22.27 -17.83 -6.66
CA MET A 1 -21.34 -17.03 -5.83
C MET A 1 -21.04 -15.74 -6.59
N SER A 2 -21.28 -14.56 -6.00
CA SER A 2 -21.13 -13.28 -6.71
C SER A 2 -19.65 -12.89 -6.87
N LYS A 3 -19.34 -12.18 -7.98
CA LYS A 3 -18.00 -11.63 -8.26
C LYS A 3 -17.50 -10.71 -7.13
N ASP A 4 -18.44 -10.07 -6.42
CA ASP A 4 -18.14 -9.12 -5.33
C ASP A 4 -17.51 -9.80 -4.11
N ASN A 5 -17.89 -11.05 -3.81
CA ASN A 5 -17.31 -11.80 -2.69
C ASN A 5 -15.88 -12.28 -2.99
N ILE A 6 -15.56 -12.54 -4.26
CA ILE A 6 -14.23 -12.99 -4.69
C ILE A 6 -13.26 -11.81 -4.73
N MET A 7 -13.72 -10.64 -5.21
CA MET A 7 -12.91 -9.42 -5.23
C MET A 7 -12.58 -8.92 -3.81
N LYS A 8 -13.49 -9.14 -2.85
CA LYS A 8 -13.27 -8.79 -1.43
C LYS A 8 -12.25 -9.71 -0.74
N ASP A 9 -12.18 -10.98 -1.14
CA ASP A 9 -11.28 -11.99 -0.56
C ASP A 9 -9.81 -11.78 -0.93
N HIS A 10 -9.52 -11.53 -2.22
CA HIS A 10 -8.14 -11.35 -2.68
C HIS A 10 -7.47 -10.08 -2.13
N THR A 11 -8.20 -8.97 -2.05
CA THR A 11 -7.71 -7.74 -1.43
C THR A 11 -7.44 -7.94 0.05
N GLY A 12 -8.33 -8.66 0.76
CA GLY A 12 -8.15 -8.97 2.18
C GLY A 12 -6.90 -9.78 2.49
N TRP A 13 -6.54 -10.75 1.64
CA TRP A 13 -5.29 -11.51 1.83
C TRP A 13 -4.05 -10.62 1.73
N LEU A 14 -3.99 -9.72 0.73
CA LEU A 14 -2.85 -8.83 0.53
C LEU A 14 -2.69 -7.87 1.72
N GLU A 15 -3.79 -7.29 2.20
CA GLU A 15 -3.81 -6.43 3.39
C GLU A 15 -3.28 -7.19 4.61
N GLN A 16 -3.77 -8.40 4.86
CA GLN A 16 -3.28 -9.24 5.95
C GLN A 16 -1.81 -9.60 5.82
N ALA A 17 -1.33 -9.89 4.60
CA ALA A 17 0.08 -10.18 4.36
C ALA A 17 0.99 -8.98 4.67
N ILE A 18 0.52 -7.75 4.41
CA ILE A 18 1.21 -6.53 4.79
C ILE A 18 1.18 -6.31 6.31
N VAL A 19 0.00 -6.41 6.93
CA VAL A 19 -0.18 -6.22 8.38
C VAL A 19 0.64 -7.22 9.20
N ASN A 20 0.70 -8.48 8.75
CA ASN A 20 1.48 -9.53 9.40
C ASN A 20 2.98 -9.45 9.09
N GLY A 21 3.42 -8.48 8.30
CA GLY A 21 4.84 -8.30 7.93
C GLY A 21 5.40 -9.36 6.99
N LEU A 22 4.55 -10.16 6.34
CA LEU A 22 4.98 -11.13 5.32
C LEU A 22 5.44 -10.38 4.08
N ILE A 23 4.69 -9.38 3.64
CA ILE A 23 5.06 -8.53 2.51
C ILE A 23 5.36 -7.14 3.02
N LYS A 24 6.55 -6.63 2.69
CA LYS A 24 6.91 -5.27 3.03
C LYS A 24 6.16 -4.27 2.15
N LEU A 25 5.48 -3.32 2.76
CA LEU A 25 4.94 -2.15 2.09
C LEU A 25 5.99 -1.03 2.06
N TYR A 26 6.18 -0.44 0.90
CA TYR A 26 7.05 0.71 0.69
C TYR A 26 6.23 1.94 0.33
N GLU A 27 6.71 3.11 0.73
CA GLU A 27 6.21 4.38 0.23
C GLU A 27 6.73 4.59 -1.19
N PHE A 28 5.82 4.88 -2.12
CA PHE A 28 6.19 5.10 -3.53
C PHE A 28 7.17 6.27 -3.67
N SER A 29 7.04 7.30 -2.82
CA SER A 29 7.92 8.48 -2.80
C SER A 29 9.38 8.16 -2.47
N ASP A 30 9.66 7.01 -1.85
CA ASP A 30 11.03 6.59 -1.57
C ASP A 30 11.75 6.03 -2.81
N LEU A 31 10.99 5.73 -3.88
CA LEU A 31 11.50 5.18 -5.13
C LEU A 31 11.89 6.32 -6.06
N GLN A 32 13.18 6.42 -6.36
CA GLN A 32 13.75 7.53 -7.13
C GLN A 32 14.16 7.09 -8.53
N ASN A 33 14.31 8.08 -9.43
CA ASN A 33 14.91 7.90 -10.76
C ASN A 33 14.23 6.80 -11.59
N GLU A 34 12.89 6.81 -11.57
CA GLU A 34 12.04 5.90 -12.33
C GLU A 34 12.37 6.03 -13.83
N LYS A 35 12.85 4.92 -14.41
CA LYS A 35 13.12 4.82 -15.84
C LYS A 35 12.39 3.61 -16.39
N HIS A 36 11.51 3.82 -17.36
CA HIS A 36 10.87 2.71 -18.07
C HIS A 36 11.94 1.84 -18.75
N ILE A 37 11.89 0.52 -18.51
CA ILE A 37 12.83 -0.46 -19.06
C ILE A 37 12.16 -1.55 -19.90
N GLY A 38 10.83 -1.68 -19.81
CA GLY A 38 10.12 -2.67 -20.63
C GLY A 38 8.62 -2.64 -20.41
N ARG A 39 7.90 -3.17 -21.40
CA ARG A 39 6.45 -3.36 -21.36
C ARG A 39 6.13 -4.82 -21.63
N GLY A 40 5.38 -5.43 -20.73
CA GLY A 40 4.80 -6.76 -20.90
C GLY A 40 3.30 -6.71 -21.21
N SER A 41 2.69 -7.89 -21.32
CA SER A 41 1.23 -8.04 -21.42
C SER A 41 0.54 -7.45 -20.17
N TYR A 42 0.97 -7.89 -18.99
CA TYR A 42 0.36 -7.56 -17.69
C TYR A 42 0.71 -6.19 -17.12
N GLY A 43 1.73 -5.51 -17.67
CA GLY A 43 2.30 -4.38 -16.96
C GLY A 43 3.47 -3.68 -17.65
N ASP A 44 3.92 -2.61 -17.03
CA ASP A 44 5.18 -1.94 -17.36
C ASP A 44 6.21 -2.23 -16.28
N VAL A 45 7.48 -2.24 -16.65
CA VAL A 45 8.60 -2.44 -15.73
C VAL A 45 9.48 -1.21 -15.78
N TYR A 46 9.80 -0.69 -14.61
CA TYR A 46 10.63 0.48 -14.39
C TYR A 46 11.85 0.11 -13.57
N ARG A 47 12.99 0.70 -13.90
CA ARG A 47 14.15 0.72 -13.01
C ARG A 47 13.96 1.87 -12.03
N VAL A 48 14.05 1.56 -10.74
CA VAL A 48 14.02 2.56 -9.66
C VAL A 48 15.26 2.43 -8.77
N ILE A 49 15.60 3.49 -8.06
CA ILE A 49 16.65 3.52 -7.04
C ILE A 49 15.99 3.67 -5.68
N TRP A 50 16.27 2.74 -4.77
CA TRP A 50 15.85 2.81 -3.38
C TRP A 50 17.06 2.58 -2.48
N LYS A 51 17.32 3.50 -1.53
CA LYS A 51 18.49 3.47 -0.63
C LYS A 51 19.82 3.15 -1.34
N LYS A 52 20.08 3.83 -2.47
CA LYS A 52 21.28 3.66 -3.33
C LYS A 52 21.42 2.28 -4.00
N ARG A 53 20.39 1.42 -3.97
CA ARG A 53 20.34 0.13 -4.67
C ARG A 53 19.32 0.21 -5.81
N ILE A 54 19.55 -0.55 -6.88
CA ILE A 54 18.68 -0.59 -8.06
C ILE A 54 17.65 -1.70 -7.89
N PHE A 55 16.40 -1.41 -8.21
CA PHE A 55 15.29 -2.36 -8.21
C PHE A 55 14.49 -2.29 -9.51
N ALA A 56 13.81 -3.38 -9.83
CA ALA A 56 12.77 -3.41 -10.86
C ALA A 56 11.39 -3.23 -10.20
N LEU A 57 10.66 -2.20 -10.61
CA LEU A 57 9.30 -1.91 -10.21
C LEU A 57 8.36 -2.33 -11.35
N LYS A 58 7.53 -3.35 -11.13
CA LYS A 58 6.51 -3.80 -12.08
C LYS A 58 5.17 -3.19 -11.70
N SER A 59 4.59 -2.38 -12.59
CA SER A 59 3.23 -1.85 -12.45
C SER A 59 2.24 -2.72 -13.20
N PHE A 60 1.00 -2.82 -12.71
CA PHE A 60 -0.06 -3.59 -13.35
C PHE A 60 -1.11 -2.64 -13.92
N LYS A 61 -1.60 -2.93 -15.14
CA LYS A 61 -2.40 -1.96 -15.92
C LYS A 61 -3.81 -1.73 -15.38
N ASN A 62 -4.45 -2.76 -14.80
CA ASN A 62 -5.87 -2.74 -14.41
C ASN A 62 -6.08 -3.35 -13.00
N GLN A 63 -7.02 -2.81 -12.23
CA GLN A 63 -7.46 -3.34 -10.95
C GLN A 63 -8.19 -4.69 -11.08
N GLU A 64 -8.75 -4.99 -12.26
CA GLU A 64 -9.34 -6.30 -12.56
C GLU A 64 -8.34 -7.47 -12.40
N PHE A 65 -7.03 -7.18 -12.40
CA PHE A 65 -5.98 -8.18 -12.22
C PHE A 65 -5.58 -8.41 -10.76
N ILE A 66 -6.23 -7.80 -9.76
CA ILE A 66 -5.86 -8.00 -8.34
C ILE A 66 -5.79 -9.48 -7.96
N LYS A 67 -6.71 -10.30 -8.45
CA LYS A 67 -6.67 -11.75 -8.24
C LYS A 67 -5.39 -12.39 -8.79
N GLU A 68 -5.03 -12.08 -10.02
CA GLU A 68 -3.83 -12.62 -10.67
C GLU A 68 -2.55 -12.14 -9.98
N ILE A 69 -2.52 -10.87 -9.58
CA ILE A 69 -1.42 -10.27 -8.81
C ILE A 69 -1.25 -11.01 -7.49
N VAL A 70 -2.34 -11.21 -6.74
CA VAL A 70 -2.30 -11.90 -5.45
C VAL A 70 -1.82 -13.35 -5.60
N GLU A 71 -2.24 -14.06 -6.64
CA GLU A 71 -1.75 -15.42 -6.90
C GLU A 71 -0.27 -15.45 -7.34
N GLU A 72 0.18 -14.50 -8.17
CA GLU A 72 1.61 -14.34 -8.52
C GLU A 72 2.44 -14.09 -7.26
N LEU A 73 2.00 -13.18 -6.38
CA LEU A 73 2.67 -12.87 -5.11
C LEU A 73 2.75 -14.10 -4.18
N LYS A 74 1.67 -14.87 -4.06
CA LYS A 74 1.65 -16.11 -3.25
C LYS A 74 2.63 -17.15 -3.78
N LEU A 75 2.67 -17.36 -5.10
CA LEU A 75 3.61 -18.30 -5.72
C LEU A 75 5.06 -17.84 -5.53
N HIS A 76 5.32 -16.55 -5.77
CA HIS A 76 6.63 -15.96 -5.62
C HIS A 76 7.13 -16.05 -4.17
N TRP A 77 6.24 -15.80 -3.20
CA TRP A 77 6.55 -15.94 -1.78
C TRP A 77 6.98 -17.37 -1.41
N LYS A 78 6.31 -18.40 -1.93
CA LYS A 78 6.65 -19.81 -1.66
C LYS A 78 8.05 -20.20 -2.16
N VAL A 79 8.55 -19.52 -3.19
CA VAL A 79 9.86 -19.79 -3.81
C VAL A 79 10.89 -18.69 -3.54
N ASN A 80 10.60 -17.76 -2.60
CA ASN A 80 11.34 -16.50 -2.43
C ASN A 80 12.80 -16.64 -1.93
N ASN A 81 13.22 -17.85 -1.58
CA ASN A 81 14.50 -18.12 -0.94
C ASN A 81 15.37 -19.04 -1.80
N HIS A 82 15.62 -18.65 -3.05
CA HIS A 82 16.53 -19.34 -3.94
C HIS A 82 17.38 -18.32 -4.72
N GLU A 83 18.69 -18.54 -4.75
CA GLU A 83 19.68 -17.60 -5.35
C GLU A 83 19.44 -17.33 -6.85
N ASN A 84 18.89 -18.30 -7.57
CA ASN A 84 18.60 -18.20 -9.01
C ASN A 84 17.16 -17.80 -9.34
N ILE A 85 16.35 -17.43 -8.34
CA ILE A 85 14.99 -16.93 -8.54
C ILE A 85 14.98 -15.44 -8.17
N ILE A 86 14.33 -14.63 -9.01
CA ILE A 86 14.13 -13.19 -8.74
C ILE A 86 13.51 -13.07 -7.34
N ARG A 87 13.93 -12.13 -6.50
CA ARG A 87 13.34 -11.96 -5.16
C ARG A 87 12.28 -10.86 -5.16
N LEU A 88 11.07 -11.19 -4.71
CA LEU A 88 10.08 -10.18 -4.36
C LEU A 88 10.55 -9.43 -3.11
N CYS A 89 10.78 -8.12 -3.24
CA CYS A 89 11.25 -7.28 -2.13
C CYS A 89 10.09 -6.66 -1.34
N GLY A 90 8.94 -6.46 -1.98
CA GLY A 90 7.73 -5.92 -1.37
C GLY A 90 6.79 -5.33 -2.41
N VAL A 91 5.82 -4.57 -1.93
CA VAL A 91 4.82 -3.87 -2.75
C VAL A 91 4.78 -2.39 -2.39
N THR A 92 4.22 -1.59 -3.28
CA THR A 92 3.93 -0.18 -3.05
C THR A 92 2.56 0.12 -3.61
N TYR A 93 1.80 0.96 -2.93
CA TYR A 93 0.60 1.51 -3.53
C TYR A 93 1.01 2.64 -4.46
N CYS A 94 0.83 2.40 -5.75
CA CYS A 94 0.82 3.46 -6.74
C CYS A 94 -0.62 3.97 -6.78
N TRP A 95 -0.87 5.13 -6.20
CA TRP A 95 -2.00 5.91 -6.63
C TRP A 95 -1.72 6.21 -8.09
N LYS A 96 -2.53 5.69 -9.01
CA LYS A 96 -2.53 6.29 -10.34
C LYS A 96 -2.87 7.77 -10.09
N TYR A 97 -2.04 8.62 -10.69
CA TYR A 97 -2.17 10.07 -10.81
C TYR A 97 -1.47 10.92 -9.73
N GLU A 98 -0.31 11.46 -10.15
CA GLU A 98 0.30 12.76 -9.82
C GLU A 98 0.03 13.36 -8.42
N PRO A 99 1.06 13.82 -7.67
CA PRO A 99 0.89 14.51 -6.39
C PRO A 99 -0.13 15.68 -6.40
N PHE A 100 -0.40 16.25 -7.57
CA PHE A 100 -1.38 17.32 -7.82
C PHE A 100 -2.83 16.87 -8.00
N GLU A 101 -3.08 15.57 -8.20
CA GLU A 101 -4.42 14.99 -8.35
C GLU A 101 -4.95 14.38 -7.03
N ARG A 102 -4.17 14.44 -5.95
CA ARG A 102 -4.69 14.18 -4.61
C ARG A 102 -5.87 15.13 -4.36
N PRO A 103 -7.05 14.62 -3.97
CA PRO A 103 -8.16 15.49 -3.60
C PRO A 103 -7.70 16.48 -2.54
N ILE A 104 -8.02 17.76 -2.75
CA ILE A 104 -7.79 18.79 -1.74
C ILE A 104 -8.45 18.35 -0.42
N ILE A 105 -7.81 18.67 0.70
CA ILE A 105 -8.27 18.24 2.03
C ILE A 105 -9.75 18.55 2.25
N GLN A 106 -10.23 19.68 1.72
CA GLN A 106 -11.63 20.09 1.76
C GLN A 106 -12.59 19.08 1.11
N LYS A 107 -12.21 18.49 -0.03
CA LYS A 107 -13.03 17.49 -0.74
C LYS A 107 -13.08 16.16 0.02
N VAL A 108 -11.98 15.79 0.66
CA VAL A 108 -11.93 14.61 1.55
C VAL A 108 -12.80 14.84 2.77
N VAL A 109 -12.70 16.02 3.39
CA VAL A 109 -13.53 16.41 4.53
C VAL A 109 -15.00 16.43 4.15
N SER A 110 -15.40 17.01 3.01
CA SER A 110 -16.80 16.98 2.57
C SER A 110 -17.33 15.57 2.34
N SER A 111 -16.54 14.66 1.75
CA SER A 111 -16.96 13.26 1.61
C SER A 111 -17.07 12.54 2.96
N LEU A 112 -16.18 12.84 3.91
CA LEU A 112 -16.25 12.30 5.26
C LEU A 112 -17.45 12.87 6.01
N GLU A 113 -17.70 14.18 5.91
CA GLU A 113 -18.87 14.86 6.45
C GLU A 113 -20.15 14.31 5.85
N GLU A 114 -20.18 13.93 4.57
CA GLU A 114 -21.34 13.31 3.93
C GLU A 114 -21.58 11.88 4.45
N LEU A 115 -20.52 11.13 4.71
CA LEU A 115 -20.59 9.78 5.31
C LEU A 115 -20.92 9.81 6.81
N ILE A 116 -20.54 10.89 7.50
CA ILE A 116 -20.81 11.12 8.93
C ILE A 116 -22.12 11.91 9.12
N SER A 117 -22.67 12.52 8.06
CA SER A 117 -23.88 13.32 8.09
C SER A 117 -25.01 12.49 8.69
N PRO A 118 -25.59 12.93 9.83
CA PRO A 118 -26.23 12.01 10.75
C PRO A 118 -27.55 11.48 10.20
N ASN A 119 -27.57 10.19 9.88
CA ASN A 119 -28.65 9.36 10.41
C ASN A 119 -28.26 8.98 11.85
N GLN A 120 -28.44 9.96 12.74
CA GLN A 120 -28.33 9.98 14.21
C GLN A 120 -27.19 9.19 14.89
N ASN A 121 -26.25 9.92 15.52
CA ASN A 121 -25.77 9.73 16.92
C ASN A 121 -24.57 10.66 17.23
N ASN A 122 -24.80 11.98 17.21
CA ASN A 122 -23.81 12.98 17.61
C ASN A 122 -23.89 13.23 19.12
N THR A 123 -23.02 12.55 19.87
CA THR A 123 -22.57 12.99 21.22
C THR A 123 -21.36 12.16 21.70
N PHE A 124 -21.09 11.00 21.09
CA PHE A 124 -19.97 10.14 21.47
C PHE A 124 -18.63 10.55 20.81
N ILE A 125 -18.69 11.17 19.62
CA ILE A 125 -17.52 11.44 18.77
C ILE A 125 -16.67 12.61 19.27
N ASP A 126 -17.29 13.67 19.79
CA ASP A 126 -16.56 14.87 20.27
C ASP A 126 -15.61 14.54 21.43
N ASN A 127 -15.94 13.52 22.23
CA ASN A 127 -15.11 13.05 23.34
C ASN A 127 -13.98 12.09 22.90
N ILE A 128 -14.02 11.54 21.67
CA ILE A 128 -12.98 10.65 21.14
C ILE A 128 -11.84 11.47 20.55
N TYR A 129 -12.13 12.56 19.83
CA TYR A 129 -11.12 13.35 19.15
C TYR A 129 -10.11 14.01 20.10
N GLU A 130 -10.57 14.51 21.25
CA GLU A 130 -9.72 15.06 22.31
C GLU A 130 -8.82 13.99 22.95
N ASN A 131 -9.28 12.73 23.02
CA ASN A 131 -8.56 11.62 23.65
C ASN A 131 -7.56 10.93 22.71
N GLU A 132 -7.87 10.81 21.41
CA GLU A 132 -6.98 10.16 20.44
C GLU A 132 -5.78 11.04 20.06
N PHE A 133 -5.97 12.36 19.88
CA PHE A 133 -4.87 13.28 19.53
C PHE A 133 -3.72 13.22 20.57
N ASN A 134 -4.07 13.14 21.85
CA ASN A 134 -3.10 13.07 22.96
C ASN A 134 -2.44 11.69 23.12
N SER A 135 -3.07 10.59 22.68
CA SER A 135 -2.49 9.24 22.78
C SER A 135 -1.48 8.95 21.65
N ASN A 136 -1.71 9.54 20.48
CA ASN A 136 -1.02 9.20 19.23
C ASN A 136 0.37 9.85 19.13
N GLU A 137 0.53 11.07 19.66
CA GLU A 137 1.82 11.77 19.70
C GLU A 137 2.88 10.99 20.49
N SER A 138 2.45 10.32 21.57
CA SER A 138 3.32 9.50 22.41
C SER A 138 3.75 8.16 21.79
N LYS A 139 2.95 7.62 20.84
CA LYS A 139 3.23 6.36 20.12
C LYS A 139 4.08 6.58 18.87
N LEU A 140 3.88 7.69 18.15
CA LEU A 140 4.62 8.00 16.92
C LEU A 140 6.14 8.20 17.16
N SER A 141 6.51 8.74 18.32
CA SER A 141 7.91 8.92 18.73
C SER A 141 8.64 7.62 19.11
N LYS A 142 7.90 6.55 19.43
CA LYS A 142 8.45 5.22 19.75
C LYS A 142 8.61 4.34 18.51
N VAL A 143 7.69 4.47 17.56
CA VAL A 143 7.62 3.67 16.33
C VAL A 143 8.71 4.07 15.33
N THR A 144 9.02 5.36 15.21
CA THR A 144 10.06 5.87 14.30
C THR A 144 11.48 5.38 14.63
N LYS A 145 11.79 5.09 15.90
CA LYS A 145 13.10 4.58 16.33
C LYS A 145 13.34 3.11 15.97
N SER A 146 12.33 2.36 15.54
CA SER A 146 12.43 0.92 15.27
C SER A 146 12.76 0.57 13.81
N TYR A 147 12.58 1.49 12.85
CA TYR A 147 12.66 1.19 11.42
C TYR A 147 14.05 1.38 10.79
N ASP A 148 15.02 1.88 11.56
CA ASP A 148 16.38 2.14 11.08
C ASP A 148 17.28 0.90 11.02
N SER A 149 16.80 -0.27 11.43
CA SER A 149 17.55 -1.52 11.30
C SER A 149 16.83 -2.49 10.36
N ILE A 150 17.64 -3.19 9.56
CA ILE A 150 17.30 -4.32 8.70
C ILE A 150 16.98 -3.94 7.24
N CYS A 151 18.07 -3.81 6.47
CA CYS A 151 18.26 -4.40 5.15
C CYS A 151 19.78 -4.45 4.87
N ASN A 152 20.46 -5.45 5.43
CA ASN A 152 21.77 -5.88 4.93
C ASN A 152 21.52 -6.89 3.80
#